data_AF-A0A8T3NGI4-F1
#
_entry.id   AF-A0A8T3NGI4-F1
#
_cell.length_a   1.000
_cell.length_b   1.000
_cell.length_c   1.000
_cell.angle_alpha   90.00
_cell.angle_beta   90.00
_cell.angle_gamma   90.00
#
_symmetry.space_group_name_H-M   'P 1'
#
loop_
_entity.id
_entity.type
_entity.pdbx_description
1 polymer ?
#
loop_
_entity_poly.entity_id
_entity_poly.type
_entity_poly.pdbx_seq_one_letter_code
_entity_poly.pdbx_strand_id
1 'polypeptide(L)'
;MRARVQLRGLLFVALIAMQALPGAQSAAAYNGGSSSSGGQVPTELGSLPTGPRVVVAETRGFGANLRVSPRTSGTLVRVIPDGESLELLGPGRKEGTLIWWNVRDEAGNTGWIVEHMLAPQDLARSPVGPDPMPTEAVLPSGIDRATAEGFMTGVAGDINGFWVQVFDIDQRIYSPPGVRWIQGDQTVATGCGSVATVESGPFYCPLDRTMYLPSPFFDPYWKDAKDFAMVTVVAHEWGHHIQHLLKIDRSGVYDIQTELQADCMAGMFAGYAERRGFLESGDIEEALAITNEAGDPRGYPRSYPNAHGAKEERINWFLRGFKATDFRDCKTY
;
A
#
# COMPACT_ATOMS: atom_id res chain seq x y z
N MET A 1 -42.87 0.40 -28.21
CA MET A 1 -42.28 0.47 -29.56
C MET A 1 -40.86 -0.05 -29.48
N ARG A 2 -40.56 -1.08 -30.27
CA ARG A 2 -39.23 -1.70 -30.36
C ARG A 2 -38.36 -0.84 -31.27
N ALA A 3 -37.11 -0.60 -30.90
CA ALA A 3 -36.05 -0.28 -31.85
C ALA A 3 -34.91 -1.29 -31.64
N ARG A 4 -34.84 -2.24 -32.58
CA ARG A 4 -33.67 -3.10 -32.83
C ARG A 4 -32.74 -2.31 -33.75
N VAL A 5 -31.44 -2.28 -33.45
CA VAL A 5 -30.40 -2.19 -34.47
C VAL A 5 -29.39 -3.30 -34.19
N GLN A 6 -29.04 -4.01 -35.25
CA GLN A 6 -28.26 -5.24 -35.28
C GLN A 6 -26.90 -4.96 -35.94
N LEU A 7 -25.88 -5.66 -35.42
CA LEU A 7 -24.72 -6.28 -36.10
C LEU A 7 -23.45 -5.47 -36.47
N ARG A 8 -22.33 -6.05 -35.98
CA ARG A 8 -21.05 -6.46 -36.63
C ARG A 8 -19.77 -5.65 -36.33
N GLY A 9 -18.74 -6.40 -35.90
CA GLY A 9 -17.31 -6.03 -35.94
C GLY A 9 -16.55 -6.48 -34.68
N LEU A 10 -16.05 -7.71 -34.60
CA LEU A 10 -14.60 -8.07 -34.67
C LEU A 10 -13.78 -7.43 -33.53
N LEU A 11 -13.56 -8.08 -32.38
CA LEU A 11 -12.52 -9.09 -32.11
C LEU A 11 -11.17 -8.86 -32.85
N PHE A 12 -10.12 -8.60 -32.06
CA PHE A 12 -8.67 -8.69 -32.33
C PHE A 12 -8.04 -7.76 -33.37
N VAL A 13 -6.99 -7.02 -32.97
CA VAL A 13 -5.66 -6.78 -33.61
C VAL A 13 -4.83 -6.02 -32.54
N ALA A 14 -3.55 -6.30 -32.20
CA ALA A 14 -2.40 -6.82 -32.94
C ALA A 14 -1.65 -7.94 -32.17
N LEU A 15 -1.29 -9.10 -32.75
CA LEU A 15 -0.28 -9.43 -33.79
C LEU A 15 1.17 -9.11 -33.36
N ILE A 16 1.90 -10.08 -32.78
CA ILE A 16 2.73 -11.18 -33.36
C ILE A 16 4.11 -10.72 -33.86
N ALA A 17 5.15 -11.32 -33.27
CA ALA A 17 6.32 -11.80 -34.00
C ALA A 17 6.76 -13.15 -33.41
N MET A 18 6.60 -14.21 -34.21
CA MET A 18 6.99 -15.60 -33.94
C MET A 18 8.25 -15.88 -34.77
N GLN A 19 9.33 -16.38 -34.15
CA GLN A 19 10.38 -17.12 -34.84
C GLN A 19 10.77 -18.34 -34.02
N ALA A 20 11.00 -19.46 -34.70
CA ALA A 20 11.10 -20.81 -34.14
C ALA A 20 12.55 -21.34 -34.10
N LEU A 21 12.93 -21.90 -32.93
CA LEU A 21 13.71 -23.14 -32.62
C LEU A 21 15.12 -23.38 -33.26
N PRO A 22 16.08 -24.11 -32.61
CA PRO A 22 15.84 -25.34 -31.81
C PRO A 22 16.72 -25.63 -30.56
N GLY A 23 16.17 -26.46 -29.65
CA GLY A 23 16.82 -27.65 -29.06
C GLY A 23 17.90 -27.54 -27.96
N ALA A 24 17.57 -28.07 -26.76
CA ALA A 24 18.40 -28.92 -25.85
C ALA A 24 17.93 -28.75 -24.37
N GLN A 25 17.04 -29.59 -23.84
CA GLN A 25 17.32 -30.76 -22.98
C GLN A 25 18.22 -30.54 -21.74
N SER A 26 17.55 -30.39 -20.58
CA SER A 26 17.74 -31.07 -19.28
C SER A 26 19.16 -31.47 -18.81
N ALA A 27 19.57 -30.95 -17.65
CA ALA A 27 19.69 -31.70 -16.37
C ALA A 27 20.65 -30.96 -15.40
N ALA A 28 20.26 -30.82 -14.13
CA ALA A 28 21.00 -31.34 -12.97
C ALA A 28 20.52 -30.66 -11.69
N ALA A 29 20.08 -31.49 -10.76
CA ALA A 29 19.88 -31.14 -9.37
C ALA A 29 21.20 -30.70 -8.73
N TYR A 30 21.15 -29.68 -7.88
CA TYR A 30 22.20 -29.45 -6.90
C TYR A 30 21.58 -29.29 -5.52
N ASN A 31 21.80 -30.33 -4.72
CA ASN A 31 21.46 -30.44 -3.33
C ASN A 31 22.71 -29.99 -2.56
N GLY A 32 22.60 -28.96 -1.74
CA GLY A 32 23.74 -28.41 -1.00
C GLY A 32 23.26 -27.63 0.22
N GLY A 33 23.09 -28.33 1.33
CA GLY A 33 22.83 -27.72 2.62
C GLY A 33 24.02 -26.89 3.10
N SER A 34 23.74 -25.77 3.77
CA SER A 34 24.61 -25.28 4.82
C SER A 34 23.75 -24.65 5.91
N SER A 35 23.98 -25.17 7.12
CA SER A 35 23.50 -24.66 8.39
C SER A 35 24.03 -23.25 8.63
N SER A 36 23.15 -22.31 8.95
CA SER A 36 23.51 -21.17 9.79
C SER A 36 22.38 -20.88 10.77
N SER A 37 22.77 -20.82 12.03
CA SER A 37 21.99 -20.45 13.19
C SER A 37 21.49 -19.01 13.09
N GLY A 38 20.18 -18.84 13.09
CA GLY A 38 19.49 -17.58 13.32
C GLY A 38 18.12 -17.92 13.90
N GLY A 39 17.74 -17.27 15.00
CA GLY A 39 16.52 -17.57 15.75
C GLY A 39 15.31 -17.73 14.83
N GLN A 40 14.53 -18.79 15.07
CA GLN A 40 13.30 -19.05 14.33
C GLN A 40 12.36 -17.84 14.50
N VAL A 41 12.19 -17.08 13.44
CA VAL A 41 11.05 -16.17 13.28
C VAL A 41 9.83 -17.06 13.09
N PRO A 42 8.76 -16.92 13.90
CA PRO A 42 7.53 -17.70 13.70
C PRO A 42 6.99 -17.49 12.29
N THR A 43 6.99 -18.56 11.50
CA THR A 43 6.62 -18.61 10.08
C THR A 43 5.13 -18.86 9.82
N GLU A 44 4.26 -18.76 10.84
CA GLU A 44 2.82 -18.94 10.67
C GLU A 44 2.01 -17.67 10.96
N LEU A 45 1.10 -17.36 10.04
CA LEU A 45 -0.01 -16.42 10.23
C LEU A 45 -0.77 -16.77 11.53
N GLY A 46 -0.84 -15.85 12.50
CA GLY A 46 -1.56 -16.04 13.77
C GLY A 46 -0.69 -16.37 14.99
N SER A 47 0.62 -16.11 14.96
CA SER A 47 1.54 -16.52 16.04
C SER A 47 2.06 -15.35 16.88
N LEU A 48 1.18 -14.73 17.66
CA LEU A 48 1.59 -14.20 18.96
C LEU A 48 1.88 -15.41 19.89
N PRO A 49 2.97 -15.43 20.69
CA PRO A 49 3.30 -16.52 21.59
C PRO A 49 2.18 -16.83 22.59
N THR A 50 2.19 -18.05 23.10
CA THR A 50 1.23 -18.65 24.05
C THR A 50 1.30 -18.06 25.46
N GLY A 51 1.35 -16.74 25.60
CA GLY A 51 1.24 -16.00 26.85
C GLY A 51 -0.04 -15.16 26.87
N PRO A 52 -0.66 -14.90 28.04
CA PRO A 52 -1.87 -14.11 28.11
C PRO A 52 -1.61 -12.62 27.90
N ARG A 53 -0.35 -12.16 27.80
CA ARG A 53 -0.03 -10.74 27.70
C ARG A 53 0.83 -10.41 26.50
N VAL A 54 0.47 -9.28 25.89
CA VAL A 54 1.17 -8.63 24.77
C VAL A 54 1.37 -7.16 25.11
N VAL A 55 2.10 -6.45 24.28
CA VAL A 55 2.19 -4.99 24.33
C VAL A 55 1.86 -4.40 22.98
N VAL A 56 1.37 -3.16 22.97
CA VAL A 56 1.37 -2.37 21.74
C VAL A 56 2.80 -1.97 21.42
N ALA A 57 3.25 -2.23 20.19
CA ALA A 57 4.61 -1.94 19.76
C ALA A 57 4.66 -1.63 18.28
N GLU A 58 5.81 -1.11 17.85
CA GLU A 58 6.14 -0.86 16.44
C GLU A 58 5.21 0.15 15.76
N THR A 59 4.52 0.99 16.55
CA THR A 59 3.63 2.03 16.01
C THR A 59 4.30 3.39 15.86
N ARG A 60 5.57 3.54 16.26
CA ARG A 60 6.32 4.83 16.26
C ARG A 60 5.56 5.95 17.00
N GLY A 61 4.95 5.62 18.13
CA GLY A 61 4.24 6.59 18.96
C GLY A 61 2.81 6.92 18.51
N PHE A 62 2.32 6.37 17.39
CA PHE A 62 0.92 6.55 16.98
C PHE A 62 -0.06 5.76 17.86
N GLY A 63 0.41 4.68 18.48
CA GLY A 63 -0.42 3.73 19.20
C GLY A 63 -1.24 2.81 18.27
N ALA A 64 -2.04 1.94 18.88
CA ALA A 64 -2.91 1.00 18.21
C ALA A 64 -4.39 1.31 18.47
N ASN A 65 -5.21 1.24 17.43
CA ASN A 65 -6.64 1.46 17.55
C ASN A 65 -7.34 0.24 18.16
N LEU A 66 -7.87 0.39 19.37
CA LEU A 66 -8.74 -0.59 20.02
C LEU A 66 -10.17 -0.40 19.50
N ARG A 67 -10.74 -1.40 18.82
CA ARG A 67 -12.04 -1.29 18.16
C ARG A 67 -13.09 -2.24 18.75
N VAL A 68 -14.36 -1.87 18.68
CA VAL A 68 -15.47 -2.72 19.17
C VAL A 68 -15.59 -4.02 18.37
N SER A 69 -15.22 -4.01 17.08
CA SER A 69 -15.30 -5.17 16.19
C SER A 69 -14.00 -5.36 15.39
N PRO A 70 -13.65 -6.60 14.97
CA PRO A 70 -12.40 -6.92 14.26
C PRO A 70 -12.45 -6.48 12.79
N ARG A 71 -12.44 -5.17 12.55
CA ARG A 71 -12.40 -4.53 11.23
C ARG A 71 -11.93 -3.08 11.39
N THR A 72 -11.31 -2.54 10.34
CA THR A 72 -10.77 -1.17 10.28
C THR A 72 -11.85 -0.10 10.46
N SER A 73 -13.10 -0.33 10.06
CA SER A 73 -14.22 0.58 10.38
C SER A 73 -14.83 0.42 11.77
N GLY A 74 -14.36 -0.55 12.56
CA GLY A 74 -14.92 -0.82 13.87
C GLY A 74 -14.86 0.43 14.74
N THR A 75 -15.96 0.74 15.44
CA THR A 75 -16.03 1.91 16.32
C THR A 75 -14.81 1.94 17.23
N LEU A 76 -14.07 3.05 17.20
CA LEU A 76 -12.89 3.25 18.03
C LEU A 76 -13.32 3.33 19.49
N VAL A 77 -12.78 2.44 20.32
CA VAL A 77 -12.91 2.49 21.78
C VAL A 77 -11.93 3.53 22.30
N ARG A 78 -10.65 3.38 21.94
CA ARG A 78 -9.55 4.32 22.21
C ARG A 78 -8.30 3.96 21.42
N VAL A 79 -7.32 4.85 21.44
CA VAL A 79 -5.94 4.56 21.02
C VAL A 79 -5.15 4.06 22.23
N ILE A 80 -4.47 2.93 22.07
CA ILE A 80 -3.57 2.33 23.06
C ILE A 80 -2.13 2.74 22.73
N PRO A 81 -1.40 3.45 23.60
CA PRO A 81 -0.04 3.90 23.34
C PRO A 81 0.97 2.75 23.28
N ASP A 82 2.09 2.98 22.59
CA ASP A 82 3.24 2.06 22.58
C ASP A 82 3.71 1.73 24.01
N GLY A 83 4.02 0.46 24.23
CA GLY A 83 4.49 -0.09 25.51
C GLY A 83 3.37 -0.49 26.49
N GLU A 84 2.11 -0.13 26.24
CA GLU A 84 1.00 -0.53 27.11
C GLU A 84 0.75 -2.04 27.02
N SER A 85 0.64 -2.70 28.18
CA SER A 85 0.42 -4.14 28.27
C SER A 85 -1.06 -4.50 28.21
N LEU A 86 -1.37 -5.46 27.35
CA LEU A 86 -2.73 -5.94 27.09
C LEU A 86 -2.85 -7.42 27.40
N GLU A 87 -4.01 -7.84 27.88
CA GLU A 87 -4.34 -9.25 28.07
C GLU A 87 -5.09 -9.79 26.85
N LEU A 88 -4.64 -10.92 26.29
CA LEU A 88 -5.33 -11.64 25.21
C LEU A 88 -6.52 -12.41 25.80
N LEU A 89 -7.72 -12.16 25.28
CA LEU A 89 -8.97 -12.76 25.76
C LEU A 89 -9.37 -14.03 25.00
N GLY A 90 -8.68 -14.35 23.91
CA GLY A 90 -9.00 -15.50 23.06
C GLY A 90 -8.06 -15.63 21.87
N PRO A 91 -8.30 -16.61 20.99
CA PRO A 91 -7.50 -16.80 19.80
C PRO A 91 -7.68 -15.65 18.80
N GLY A 92 -6.65 -15.40 18.00
CA GLY A 92 -6.71 -14.47 16.88
C GLY A 92 -7.79 -14.88 15.87
N ARG A 93 -8.49 -13.89 15.32
CA ARG A 93 -9.53 -14.06 14.31
C ARG A 93 -9.09 -13.40 13.01
N LYS A 94 -9.05 -14.17 11.92
CA LYS A 94 -8.79 -13.64 10.58
C LYS A 94 -10.07 -13.05 10.00
N GLU A 95 -10.04 -11.76 9.66
CA GLU A 95 -11.10 -11.06 8.95
C GLU A 95 -10.50 -10.37 7.73
N GLY A 96 -10.95 -10.78 6.54
CA GLY A 96 -10.30 -10.39 5.29
C GLY A 96 -8.86 -10.89 5.23
N THR A 97 -7.92 -9.98 5.03
CA THR A 97 -6.48 -10.27 5.01
C THR A 97 -5.77 -10.00 6.34
N LEU A 98 -6.47 -9.39 7.29
CA LEU A 98 -5.93 -9.00 8.59
C LEU A 98 -6.27 -10.03 9.67
N ILE A 99 -5.38 -10.14 10.66
CA ILE A 99 -5.59 -10.93 11.87
C ILE A 99 -5.87 -9.97 13.01
N TRP A 100 -6.93 -10.23 13.75
CA TRP A 100 -7.42 -9.40 14.86
C TRP A 100 -7.40 -10.18 16.16
N TRP A 101 -6.95 -9.54 17.22
CA TRP A 101 -6.89 -10.12 18.56
C TRP A 101 -7.83 -9.40 19.51
N ASN A 102 -8.65 -10.15 20.24
CA ASN A 102 -9.48 -9.59 21.29
C ASN A 102 -8.63 -9.41 22.55
N VAL A 103 -8.59 -8.19 23.05
CA VAL A 103 -7.69 -7.77 24.12
C VAL A 103 -8.43 -7.05 25.23
N ARG A 104 -7.83 -7.00 26.41
CA ARG A 104 -8.24 -6.18 27.55
C ARG A 104 -7.08 -5.33 28.04
N ASP A 105 -7.30 -4.02 28.20
CA ASP A 105 -6.33 -3.11 28.80
C ASP A 105 -6.36 -3.13 30.34
N GLU A 106 -5.44 -2.42 30.99
CA GLU A 106 -5.37 -2.37 32.46
C GLU A 106 -6.57 -1.66 33.09
N ALA A 107 -7.24 -0.78 32.35
CA ALA A 107 -8.46 -0.11 32.77
C ALA A 107 -9.72 -1.00 32.61
N GLY A 108 -9.57 -2.20 32.03
CA GLY A 108 -10.65 -3.16 31.81
C GLY A 108 -11.44 -2.95 30.52
N ASN A 109 -11.05 -2.01 29.65
CA ASN A 109 -11.66 -1.86 28.33
C ASN A 109 -11.33 -3.09 27.48
N THR A 110 -12.32 -3.57 26.72
CA THR A 110 -12.13 -4.69 25.81
C THR A 110 -12.39 -4.28 24.38
N GLY A 111 -11.70 -4.91 23.45
CA GLY A 111 -11.84 -4.62 22.03
C GLY A 111 -10.90 -5.44 21.17
N TRP A 112 -10.78 -5.06 19.91
CA TRP A 112 -10.01 -5.76 18.89
C TRP A 112 -8.89 -4.86 18.37
N ILE A 113 -7.67 -5.40 18.31
CA ILE A 113 -6.49 -4.74 17.73
C ILE A 113 -5.95 -5.65 16.63
N VAL A 114 -5.44 -5.05 15.56
CA VAL A 114 -4.78 -5.78 14.46
C VAL A 114 -3.41 -6.32 14.91
N GLU A 115 -3.14 -7.58 14.57
CA GLU A 115 -2.00 -8.36 15.07
C GLU A 115 -0.64 -7.68 14.90
N HIS A 116 -0.40 -7.00 13.77
CA HIS A 116 0.91 -6.41 13.48
C HIS A 116 1.28 -5.21 14.36
N MET A 117 0.35 -4.71 15.19
CA MET A 117 0.61 -3.67 16.20
C MET A 117 0.86 -4.26 17.59
N LEU A 118 0.86 -5.59 17.70
CA LEU A 118 1.05 -6.31 18.96
C LEU A 118 2.38 -7.05 18.91
N ALA A 119 3.14 -6.92 20.00
CA ALA A 119 4.34 -7.71 20.22
C ALA A 119 4.24 -8.52 21.50
N PRO A 120 4.92 -9.67 21.58
CA PRO A 120 4.99 -10.45 22.81
C PRO A 120 5.67 -9.64 23.90
N GLN A 121 5.14 -9.66 25.12
CA GLN A 121 5.64 -8.81 26.21
C GLN A 121 7.13 -9.07 26.55
N ASP A 122 7.62 -10.29 26.30
CA ASP A 122 9.01 -10.72 26.49
C ASP A 122 9.95 -10.32 25.33
N LEU A 123 9.41 -10.00 24.17
CA LEU A 123 10.15 -9.57 22.97
C LEU A 123 10.07 -8.07 22.69
N ALA A 124 9.22 -7.36 23.43
CA ALA A 124 9.09 -5.92 23.35
C ALA A 124 10.44 -5.24 23.67
N ARG A 125 11.07 -4.63 22.65
CA ARG A 125 12.19 -3.72 22.90
C ARG A 125 11.70 -2.56 23.78
N SER A 126 12.57 -2.03 24.64
CA SER A 126 12.28 -0.79 25.36
C SER A 126 11.72 0.25 24.40
N PRO A 127 10.63 0.96 24.76
CA PRO A 127 10.04 1.94 23.88
C PRO A 127 11.13 2.88 23.42
N VAL A 128 11.35 2.95 22.10
CA VAL A 128 12.01 4.12 21.53
C VAL A 128 11.11 5.26 22.00
N GLY A 129 11.66 6.14 22.86
CA GLY A 129 10.89 7.21 23.47
C GLY A 129 10.09 7.95 22.40
N PRO A 130 8.92 8.52 22.77
CA PRO A 130 8.05 9.14 21.79
C PRO A 130 8.89 10.11 20.95
N ASP A 131 9.01 9.84 19.65
CA ASP A 131 9.34 10.94 18.76
C ASP A 131 8.24 11.97 19.03
N PRO A 132 8.62 13.23 19.35
CA PRO A 132 7.62 14.24 19.65
C PRO A 132 6.69 14.28 18.46
N MET A 133 5.41 13.96 18.70
CA MET A 133 4.38 14.20 17.70
C MET A 133 4.58 15.64 17.21
N PRO A 134 4.61 15.89 15.89
CA PRO A 134 4.19 17.18 15.40
C PRO A 134 2.79 17.39 15.92
N THR A 135 2.69 18.22 16.96
CA THR A 135 1.44 18.75 17.44
C THR A 135 0.88 19.51 16.25
N GLU A 136 -0.28 19.09 15.75
CA GLU A 136 -0.97 19.70 14.62
C GLU A 136 -0.23 19.66 13.26
N ALA A 137 -0.08 18.47 12.66
CA ALA A 137 -0.42 18.41 11.25
C ALA A 137 -1.95 18.55 11.18
N VAL A 138 -2.44 19.79 11.02
CA VAL A 138 -3.83 20.04 10.61
C VAL A 138 -3.98 19.39 9.23
N LEU A 139 -4.39 18.13 9.22
CA LEU A 139 -4.96 17.53 8.01
C LEU A 139 -6.18 18.39 7.68
N PRO A 140 -6.38 18.78 6.41
CA PRO A 140 -7.57 19.52 6.04
C PRO A 140 -8.77 18.64 6.39
N SER A 141 -9.47 18.97 7.48
CA SER A 141 -10.65 18.26 7.98
C SER A 141 -11.87 18.57 7.09
N GLY A 142 -11.72 18.39 5.79
CA GLY A 142 -12.66 18.79 4.75
C GLY A 142 -12.30 18.18 3.41
N ILE A 143 -12.12 16.86 3.37
CA ILE A 143 -12.10 16.15 2.08
C ILE A 143 -13.46 16.37 1.43
N ASP A 144 -13.47 17.06 0.30
CA ASP A 144 -14.68 17.24 -0.49
C ASP A 144 -15.07 15.92 -1.15
N ARG A 145 -15.96 15.18 -0.49
CA ARG A 145 -16.50 13.91 -1.01
C ARG A 145 -17.62 14.10 -2.05
N ALA A 146 -17.89 15.34 -2.50
CA ALA A 146 -18.88 15.58 -3.55
C ALA A 146 -18.40 15.16 -4.94
N THR A 147 -17.07 15.16 -5.18
CA THR A 147 -16.47 14.78 -6.46
C THR A 147 -15.21 13.96 -6.28
N ALA A 148 -14.88 13.11 -7.26
CA ALA A 148 -13.62 12.36 -7.27
C ALA A 148 -12.39 13.29 -7.18
N GLU A 149 -12.39 14.40 -7.91
CA GLU A 149 -11.29 15.37 -7.90
C GLU A 149 -11.13 16.06 -6.53
N GLY A 150 -12.23 16.47 -5.90
CA GLY A 150 -12.23 17.04 -4.55
C GLY A 150 -11.72 16.04 -3.51
N PHE A 151 -12.16 14.78 -3.61
CA PHE A 151 -11.69 13.70 -2.76
C PHE A 151 -10.18 13.48 -2.92
N MET A 152 -9.72 13.35 -4.16
CA MET A 152 -8.30 13.12 -4.46
C MET A 152 -7.40 14.30 -4.10
N THR A 153 -7.91 15.53 -4.12
CA THR A 153 -7.18 16.71 -3.61
C THR A 153 -6.92 16.61 -2.11
N GLY A 154 -7.92 16.17 -1.33
CA GLY A 154 -7.76 15.93 0.10
C GLY A 154 -6.77 14.80 0.39
N VAL A 155 -6.93 13.67 -0.31
CA VAL A 155 -6.04 12.51 -0.21
C VAL A 155 -4.58 12.87 -0.53
N ALA A 156 -4.34 13.67 -1.58
CA ALA A 156 -3.00 14.15 -1.90
C ALA A 156 -2.40 14.99 -0.76
N GLY A 157 -3.21 15.79 -0.07
CA GLY A 157 -2.81 16.52 1.14
C GLY A 157 -2.40 15.59 2.28
N ASP A 158 -3.16 14.51 2.50
CA ASP A 158 -2.88 13.53 3.56
C ASP A 158 -1.63 12.70 3.27
N ILE A 159 -1.45 12.21 2.04
CA ILE A 159 -0.23 11.49 1.62
C ILE A 159 0.99 12.40 1.72
N ASN A 160 0.85 13.67 1.32
CA ASN A 160 1.90 14.65 1.50
C ASN A 160 2.29 14.84 2.97
N GLY A 161 1.30 15.02 3.86
CA GLY A 161 1.52 15.17 5.30
C GLY A 161 2.17 13.94 5.94
N PHE A 162 1.85 12.74 5.45
CA PHE A 162 2.52 11.50 5.84
C PHE A 162 4.01 11.52 5.46
N TRP A 163 4.34 11.82 4.20
CA TRP A 163 5.75 11.81 3.76
C TRP A 163 6.61 12.92 4.36
N VAL A 164 6.02 14.09 4.68
CA VAL A 164 6.69 15.12 5.48
C VAL A 164 7.16 14.54 6.81
N GLN A 165 6.30 13.82 7.53
CA GLN A 165 6.64 13.20 8.81
C GLN A 165 7.72 12.13 8.66
N VAL A 166 7.57 11.23 7.68
CA VAL A 166 8.56 10.15 7.46
C VAL A 166 9.95 10.72 7.16
N PHE A 167 10.04 11.73 6.30
CA PHE A 167 11.33 12.34 5.96
C PHE A 167 11.93 13.16 7.11
N ASP A 168 11.10 13.81 7.92
CA ASP A 168 11.54 14.56 9.10
C ASP A 168 12.18 13.62 10.14
N ILE A 169 11.53 12.49 10.43
CA ILE A 169 12.07 11.43 11.33
C ILE A 169 13.46 10.97 10.86
N ASP A 170 13.64 10.75 9.55
CA ASP A 170 14.91 10.32 8.99
C ASP A 170 15.89 11.47 8.69
N GLN A 171 15.57 12.71 9.11
CA GLN A 171 16.36 13.93 8.90
C GLN A 171 16.73 14.17 7.43
N ARG A 172 15.77 13.93 6.53
CA ARG A 172 15.90 14.09 5.07
C ARG A 172 15.09 15.28 4.57
N ILE A 173 15.53 15.84 3.45
CA ILE A 173 14.79 16.91 2.78
C ILE A 173 13.69 16.30 1.92
N TYR A 174 12.46 16.73 2.19
CA TYR A 174 11.28 16.39 1.39
C TYR A 174 10.77 17.61 0.62
N SER A 175 10.24 17.37 -0.58
CA SER A 175 9.49 18.35 -1.36
C SER A 175 8.33 17.62 -2.03
N PRO A 176 7.09 18.12 -2.02
CA PRO A 176 5.97 17.45 -2.65
C PRO A 176 6.12 17.35 -4.18
N PRO A 177 5.48 16.33 -4.82
CA PRO A 177 5.27 16.33 -6.26
C PRO A 177 4.16 17.32 -6.65
N GLY A 178 4.13 17.72 -7.91
CA GLY A 178 2.93 18.29 -8.51
C GLY A 178 1.85 17.22 -8.66
N VAL A 179 0.57 17.59 -8.54
CA VAL A 179 -0.57 16.69 -8.79
C VAL A 179 -1.46 17.32 -9.85
N ARG A 180 -1.70 16.60 -10.95
CA ARG A 180 -2.55 17.07 -12.05
C ARG A 180 -3.67 16.09 -12.33
N TRP A 181 -4.88 16.46 -11.92
CA TRP A 181 -6.09 15.79 -12.36
C TRP A 181 -6.39 16.13 -13.82
N ILE A 182 -6.65 15.13 -14.65
CA ILE A 182 -6.92 15.31 -16.08
C ILE A 182 -8.34 14.85 -16.38
N GLN A 183 -9.21 15.80 -16.70
CA GLN A 183 -10.62 15.53 -16.99
C GLN A 183 -10.80 14.92 -18.39
N GLY A 184 -11.37 13.72 -18.47
CA GLY A 184 -11.71 13.05 -19.73
C GLY A 184 -10.52 12.54 -20.56
N ASP A 185 -10.84 12.01 -21.73
CA ASP A 185 -9.86 11.47 -22.68
C ASP A 185 -9.22 12.60 -23.50
N GLN A 186 -7.93 12.83 -23.27
CA GLN A 186 -7.16 13.87 -23.97
C GLN A 186 -5.68 13.51 -24.06
N THR A 187 -4.97 14.14 -24.98
CA THR A 187 -3.49 14.12 -25.01
C THR A 187 -2.97 15.30 -24.21
N VAL A 188 -2.18 15.03 -23.17
CA VAL A 188 -1.57 16.05 -22.33
C VAL A 188 -0.08 16.16 -22.60
N ALA A 189 0.43 17.40 -22.64
CA ALA A 189 1.87 17.64 -22.62
C ALA A 189 2.41 17.53 -21.19
N THR A 190 3.39 16.66 -21.00
CA THR A 190 4.10 16.43 -19.73
C THR A 190 5.59 16.67 -19.89
N GLY A 191 6.33 16.75 -18.79
CA GLY A 191 7.79 16.78 -18.78
C GLY A 191 8.40 15.50 -19.39
N CYS A 192 7.65 14.41 -19.45
CA CYS A 192 8.03 13.13 -20.02
C CYS A 192 7.55 12.94 -21.46
N GLY A 193 6.94 13.98 -22.06
CA GLY A 193 6.41 13.96 -23.42
C GLY A 193 4.89 14.08 -23.48
N SER A 194 4.35 13.95 -24.69
CA SER A 194 2.90 13.95 -24.91
C SER A 194 2.31 12.57 -24.63
N VAL A 195 1.33 12.50 -23.74
CA VAL A 195 0.73 11.23 -23.28
C VAL A 195 -0.77 11.27 -23.52
N ALA A 196 -1.31 10.21 -24.13
CA ALA A 196 -2.76 10.02 -24.29
C ALA A 196 -3.33 9.37 -23.02
N THR A 197 -4.22 10.06 -22.31
CA THR A 197 -4.70 9.62 -20.99
C THR A 197 -5.44 8.29 -21.01
N VAL A 198 -6.09 7.97 -22.13
CA VAL A 198 -6.83 6.72 -22.37
C VAL A 198 -5.92 5.49 -22.36
N GLU A 199 -4.62 5.65 -22.66
CA GLU A 199 -3.69 4.52 -22.85
C GLU A 199 -2.71 4.34 -21.69
N SER A 200 -2.50 5.35 -20.85
CA SER A 200 -1.34 5.40 -19.93
C SER A 200 -1.67 5.29 -18.45
N GLY A 201 -2.95 5.28 -18.07
CA GLY A 201 -3.35 5.27 -16.66
C GLY A 201 -2.75 6.43 -15.86
N PRO A 202 -2.82 6.39 -14.53
CA PRO A 202 -2.07 7.29 -13.65
C PRO A 202 -0.57 7.03 -13.76
N PHE A 203 0.25 8.08 -13.67
CA PHE A 203 1.71 7.94 -13.68
C PHE A 203 2.42 9.15 -13.06
N TYR A 204 3.61 8.91 -12.51
CA TYR A 204 4.55 9.95 -12.07
C TYR A 204 5.64 10.21 -13.12
N CYS A 205 5.80 11.48 -13.50
CA CYS A 205 6.88 11.93 -14.36
C CYS A 205 8.04 12.51 -13.53
N PRO A 206 9.25 11.90 -13.54
CA PRO A 206 10.38 12.41 -12.75
C PRO A 206 11.00 13.71 -13.32
N LEU A 207 10.79 14.01 -14.60
CA LEU A 207 11.41 15.17 -15.27
C LEU A 207 10.78 16.50 -14.85
N ASP A 208 9.48 16.52 -14.56
CA ASP A 208 8.77 17.67 -14.00
C ASP A 208 8.24 17.44 -12.58
N ARG A 209 8.52 16.25 -12.02
CA ARG A 209 8.12 15.83 -10.66
C ARG A 209 6.62 15.93 -10.43
N THR A 210 5.83 15.60 -11.43
CA THR A 210 4.37 15.70 -11.39
C THR A 210 3.72 14.34 -11.62
N MET A 211 2.71 14.02 -10.82
CA MET A 211 1.79 12.92 -11.11
C MET A 211 0.61 13.39 -11.95
N TYR A 212 0.25 12.56 -12.92
CA TYR A 212 -0.80 12.80 -13.87
C TYR A 212 -1.91 11.78 -13.64
N LEU A 213 -3.09 12.26 -13.28
CA LEU A 213 -4.20 11.45 -12.77
C LEU A 213 -5.41 11.60 -13.70
N PRO A 214 -5.55 10.75 -14.73
CA PRO A 214 -6.66 10.83 -15.66
C PRO A 214 -7.97 10.35 -15.03
N SER A 215 -8.99 11.22 -15.01
CA SER A 215 -10.30 10.93 -14.40
C SER A 215 -10.96 9.65 -14.95
N PRO A 216 -10.89 9.33 -16.25
CA PRO A 216 -11.54 8.12 -16.78
C PRO A 216 -11.02 6.81 -16.15
N PHE A 217 -9.78 6.80 -15.66
CA PHE A 217 -9.23 5.66 -14.91
C PHE A 217 -9.92 5.49 -13.55
N PHE A 218 -10.20 6.61 -12.86
CA PHE A 218 -10.78 6.62 -11.51
C PHE A 218 -12.32 6.54 -11.50
N ASP A 219 -12.98 6.96 -12.57
CA ASP A 219 -14.45 7.00 -12.67
C ASP A 219 -15.15 5.68 -12.27
N PRO A 220 -14.68 4.48 -12.67
CA PRO A 220 -15.28 3.21 -12.24
C PRO A 220 -15.19 2.98 -10.73
N TYR A 221 -14.04 3.29 -10.13
CA TYR A 221 -13.80 3.12 -8.69
C TYR A 221 -14.64 4.10 -7.88
N TRP A 222 -14.69 5.36 -8.31
CA TRP A 222 -15.55 6.37 -7.68
C TRP A 222 -17.02 5.99 -7.72
N LYS A 223 -17.51 5.51 -8.88
CA LYS A 223 -18.90 5.10 -9.07
C LYS A 223 -19.29 3.88 -8.22
N ASP A 224 -18.36 2.95 -8.04
CA ASP A 224 -18.55 1.75 -7.24
C ASP A 224 -18.26 1.96 -5.75
N ALA A 225 -18.02 3.22 -5.32
CA ALA A 225 -17.64 3.60 -3.97
C ALA A 225 -16.40 2.85 -3.44
N LYS A 226 -15.41 2.62 -4.33
CA LYS A 226 -14.10 2.04 -4.03
C LYS A 226 -13.05 3.13 -3.90
N ASP A 227 -13.26 4.07 -3.00
CA ASP A 227 -12.45 5.28 -2.89
C ASP A 227 -11.02 4.97 -2.44
N PHE A 228 -10.82 3.94 -1.60
CA PHE A 228 -9.48 3.56 -1.15
C PHE A 228 -8.65 2.84 -2.22
N ALA A 229 -9.30 2.24 -3.24
CA ALA A 229 -8.58 1.81 -4.45
C ALA A 229 -7.92 3.00 -5.15
N MET A 230 -8.60 4.15 -5.22
CA MET A 230 -8.07 5.38 -5.82
C MET A 230 -6.91 5.94 -4.98
N VAL A 231 -7.06 5.95 -3.65
CA VAL A 231 -6.01 6.32 -2.69
C VAL A 231 -4.76 5.48 -2.90
N THR A 232 -4.93 4.16 -3.06
CA THR A 232 -3.83 3.21 -3.25
C THR A 232 -3.01 3.50 -4.49
N VAL A 233 -3.66 3.81 -5.62
CA VAL A 233 -2.96 4.16 -6.86
C VAL A 233 -2.18 5.46 -6.71
N VAL A 234 -2.76 6.49 -6.10
CA VAL A 234 -2.03 7.75 -5.89
C VAL A 234 -0.90 7.62 -4.89
N ALA A 235 -1.05 6.80 -3.85
CA ALA A 235 0.03 6.49 -2.91
C ALA A 235 1.17 5.72 -3.59
N HIS A 236 0.87 4.85 -4.57
CA HIS A 236 1.86 4.16 -5.39
C HIS A 236 2.64 5.16 -6.27
N GLU A 237 1.96 6.08 -6.96
CA GLU A 237 2.64 7.15 -7.72
C GLU A 237 3.49 8.06 -6.83
N TRP A 238 3.05 8.29 -5.58
CA TRP A 238 3.87 8.97 -4.59
C TRP A 238 5.12 8.17 -4.24
N GLY A 239 5.05 6.83 -4.21
CA GLY A 239 6.20 5.94 -4.06
C GLY A 239 7.28 6.19 -5.12
N HIS A 240 6.89 6.34 -6.39
CA HIS A 240 7.83 6.72 -7.45
C HIS A 240 8.45 8.11 -7.23
N HIS A 241 7.66 9.07 -6.71
CA HIS A 241 8.22 10.35 -6.31
C HIS A 241 9.25 10.22 -5.18
N ILE A 242 9.00 9.38 -4.18
CA ILE A 242 9.94 9.10 -3.10
C ILE A 242 11.22 8.44 -3.64
N GLN A 243 11.11 7.50 -4.57
CA GLN A 243 12.26 6.91 -5.26
C GLN A 243 13.13 7.96 -5.96
N HIS A 244 12.49 8.93 -6.63
CA HIS A 244 13.17 10.05 -7.27
C HIS A 244 13.93 10.93 -6.28
N LEU A 245 13.31 11.30 -5.16
CA LEU A 245 13.96 12.08 -4.09
C LEU A 245 15.15 11.32 -3.48
N LEU A 246 15.00 10.01 -3.28
CA LEU A 246 16.03 9.13 -2.73
C LEU A 246 17.12 8.74 -3.75
N LYS A 247 16.97 9.16 -5.01
CA LYS A 247 17.89 8.83 -6.13
C LYS A 247 17.97 7.33 -6.43
N ILE A 248 16.88 6.61 -6.16
CA ILE A 248 16.72 5.19 -6.46
C ILE A 248 16.46 5.02 -7.96
N ASP A 249 15.44 5.72 -8.47
CA ASP A 249 15.16 5.84 -9.90
C ASP A 249 14.85 7.30 -10.24
N ARG A 250 15.45 7.80 -11.32
CA ARG A 250 15.26 9.16 -11.85
C ARG A 250 14.88 9.17 -13.32
N SER A 251 14.81 7.99 -13.94
CA SER A 251 14.56 7.81 -15.36
C SER A 251 13.06 7.75 -15.66
N GLY A 252 12.27 7.22 -14.73
CA GLY A 252 10.85 6.94 -14.94
C GLY A 252 10.62 5.65 -15.72
N VAL A 253 11.66 4.82 -15.86
CA VAL A 253 11.59 3.46 -16.41
C VAL A 253 11.74 2.51 -15.23
N TYR A 254 10.60 2.17 -14.64
CA TYR A 254 10.54 1.35 -13.45
C TYR A 254 10.71 -0.13 -13.81
N ASP A 255 11.65 -0.79 -13.13
CA ASP A 255 11.72 -2.23 -13.11
C ASP A 255 10.79 -2.81 -12.02
N ILE A 256 10.63 -4.13 -12.05
CA ILE A 256 9.79 -4.84 -11.07
C ILE A 256 10.21 -4.52 -9.63
N GLN A 257 11.50 -4.33 -9.32
CA GLN A 257 11.91 -4.04 -7.94
C GLN A 257 11.50 -2.64 -7.50
N THR A 258 11.53 -1.66 -8.41
CA THR A 258 11.02 -0.30 -8.15
C THR A 258 9.49 -0.28 -8.05
N GLU A 259 8.77 -1.03 -8.87
CA GLU A 259 7.31 -1.18 -8.80
C GLU A 259 6.86 -1.78 -7.46
N LEU A 260 7.50 -2.88 -7.05
CA LEU A 260 7.21 -3.54 -5.77
C LEU A 260 7.57 -2.66 -4.56
N GLN A 261 8.61 -1.83 -4.69
CA GLN A 261 8.93 -0.85 -3.64
C GLN A 261 7.87 0.24 -3.55
N ALA A 262 7.34 0.72 -4.68
CA ALA A 262 6.24 1.69 -4.70
C ALA A 262 4.96 1.10 -4.08
N ASP A 263 4.64 -0.17 -4.35
CA ASP A 263 3.54 -0.89 -3.66
C ASP A 263 3.73 -0.92 -2.14
N CYS A 264 4.94 -1.19 -1.68
CA CYS A 264 5.25 -1.16 -0.25
C CYS A 264 5.10 0.23 0.35
N MET A 265 5.55 1.27 -0.35
CA MET A 265 5.37 2.66 0.08
C MET A 265 3.89 3.07 0.11
N ALA A 266 3.07 2.59 -0.82
CA ALA A 266 1.61 2.76 -0.78
C ALA A 266 1.00 2.04 0.43
N GLY A 267 1.46 0.82 0.70
CA GLY A 267 1.09 0.07 1.90
C GLY A 267 1.40 0.83 3.19
N MET A 268 2.57 1.49 3.28
CA MET A 268 2.92 2.28 4.46
C MET A 268 1.93 3.42 4.73
N PHE A 269 1.47 4.09 3.68
CA PHE A 269 0.44 5.12 3.82
C PHE A 269 -0.87 4.52 4.33
N ALA A 270 -1.29 3.35 3.82
CA ALA A 270 -2.46 2.64 4.32
C ALA A 270 -2.31 2.23 5.81
N GLY A 271 -1.11 1.79 6.22
CA GLY A 271 -0.81 1.50 7.62
C GLY A 271 -0.89 2.74 8.52
N TYR A 272 -0.40 3.88 8.02
CA TYR A 272 -0.55 5.18 8.67
C TYR A 272 -2.02 5.59 8.80
N ALA A 273 -2.79 5.47 7.72
CA ALA A 273 -4.22 5.76 7.72
C ALA A 273 -4.98 4.88 8.73
N GLU A 274 -4.62 3.59 8.86
CA GLU A 274 -5.23 2.73 9.87
C GLU A 274 -4.91 3.20 11.29
N ARG A 275 -3.64 3.54 11.59
CA ARG A 275 -3.25 4.03 12.92
C ARG A 275 -3.97 5.33 13.29
N ARG A 276 -4.24 6.18 12.30
CA ARG A 276 -5.00 7.43 12.49
C ARG A 276 -6.52 7.22 12.53
N GLY A 277 -6.99 6.00 12.25
CA GLY A 277 -8.40 5.64 12.27
C GLY A 277 -9.18 6.15 11.05
N PHE A 278 -8.49 6.38 9.93
CA PHE A 278 -9.09 6.92 8.70
C PHE A 278 -9.71 5.84 7.81
N LEU A 279 -9.33 4.58 7.99
CA LEU A 279 -9.84 3.50 7.16
C LEU A 279 -11.27 3.11 7.53
N GLU A 280 -12.07 2.90 6.49
CA GLU A 280 -13.40 2.31 6.54
C GLU A 280 -13.31 0.78 6.31
N SER A 281 -14.45 0.11 6.21
CA SER A 281 -14.51 -1.35 6.09
C SER A 281 -14.42 -1.69 4.63
N GLY A 282 -13.48 -2.54 4.26
CA GLY A 282 -13.27 -2.86 2.84
C GLY A 282 -12.13 -2.08 2.23
N ASP A 283 -11.66 -0.98 2.82
CA ASP A 283 -10.58 -0.15 2.26
C ASP A 283 -9.31 -0.96 1.97
N ILE A 284 -8.92 -1.85 2.89
CA ILE A 284 -7.76 -2.72 2.66
C ILE A 284 -8.07 -3.75 1.57
N GLU A 285 -9.27 -4.32 1.54
CA GLU A 285 -9.69 -5.20 0.46
C GLU A 285 -9.70 -4.50 -0.91
N GLU A 286 -10.09 -3.24 -0.97
CA GLU A 286 -10.06 -2.39 -2.17
C GLU A 286 -8.62 -2.12 -2.62
N ALA A 287 -7.73 -1.76 -1.70
CA ALA A 287 -6.31 -1.57 -1.97
C ALA A 287 -5.67 -2.83 -2.58
N LEU A 288 -5.96 -3.99 -1.99
CA LEU A 288 -5.44 -5.26 -2.47
C LEU A 288 -6.07 -5.67 -3.81
N ALA A 289 -7.34 -5.36 -4.03
CA ALA A 289 -8.01 -5.62 -5.29
C ALA A 289 -7.37 -4.82 -6.44
N ILE A 290 -7.15 -3.51 -6.27
CA ILE A 290 -6.51 -2.69 -7.30
C ILE A 290 -5.04 -3.06 -7.52
N THR A 291 -4.31 -3.38 -6.44
CA THR A 291 -2.93 -3.88 -6.51
C THR A 291 -2.85 -5.19 -7.31
N ASN A 292 -3.83 -6.08 -7.13
CA ASN A 292 -3.94 -7.32 -7.88
C ASN A 292 -4.37 -7.12 -9.34
N GLU A 293 -5.25 -6.15 -9.60
CA GLU A 293 -5.66 -5.76 -10.96
C GLU A 293 -4.47 -5.24 -11.77
N ALA A 294 -3.59 -4.47 -11.13
CA ALA A 294 -2.41 -3.88 -11.76
C ALA A 294 -1.20 -4.84 -11.87
N GLY A 295 -1.28 -6.06 -11.31
CA GLY A 295 -0.19 -7.06 -11.44
C GLY A 295 -0.20 -7.79 -12.77
N ASP A 296 0.99 -8.16 -13.25
CA ASP A 296 1.18 -8.81 -14.54
C ASP A 296 0.47 -10.19 -14.62
N PRO A 297 -0.11 -10.56 -15.77
CA PRO A 297 -0.73 -11.86 -15.94
C PRO A 297 0.30 -12.99 -15.85
N ARG A 298 -0.16 -14.20 -15.47
CA ARG A 298 0.69 -15.38 -15.37
C ARG A 298 1.43 -15.64 -16.69
N GLY A 299 2.75 -15.67 -16.64
CA GLY A 299 3.61 -15.91 -17.81
C GLY A 299 4.02 -14.63 -18.56
N TYR A 300 3.64 -13.45 -18.08
CA TYR A 300 4.18 -12.19 -18.61
C TYR A 300 5.70 -12.15 -18.40
N PRO A 301 6.50 -11.89 -19.45
CA PRO A 301 7.96 -11.91 -19.31
C PRO A 301 8.44 -10.76 -18.42
N ARG A 302 9.14 -11.12 -17.33
CA ARG A 302 9.70 -10.15 -16.37
C ARG A 302 10.72 -9.18 -16.96
N SER A 303 11.29 -9.51 -18.12
CA SER A 303 12.26 -8.67 -18.82
C SER A 303 11.60 -7.61 -19.70
N TYR A 304 10.28 -7.53 -19.76
CA TYR A 304 9.59 -6.52 -20.56
C TYR A 304 9.71 -5.15 -19.87
N PRO A 305 9.93 -4.05 -20.63
CA PRO A 305 10.17 -2.72 -20.05
C PRO A 305 9.06 -2.16 -19.16
N ASN A 306 7.85 -2.73 -19.23
CA ASN A 306 6.67 -2.29 -18.48
C ASN A 306 6.11 -3.44 -17.62
N ALA A 307 6.98 -4.35 -17.15
CA ALA A 307 6.57 -5.41 -16.25
C ALA A 307 6.44 -4.84 -14.83
N HIS A 308 5.26 -4.98 -14.23
CA HIS A 308 4.95 -4.47 -12.89
C HIS A 308 5.24 -5.49 -11.78
N GLY A 309 5.44 -6.76 -12.16
CA GLY A 309 5.60 -7.88 -11.23
C GLY A 309 4.33 -8.73 -11.12
N ALA A 310 4.49 -9.94 -10.59
CA ALA A 310 3.37 -10.85 -10.42
C ALA A 310 2.39 -10.32 -9.36
N LYS A 311 1.10 -10.62 -9.56
CA LYS A 311 0.02 -10.21 -8.66
C LYS A 311 0.29 -10.52 -7.20
N GLU A 312 0.76 -11.74 -6.91
CA GLU A 312 1.09 -12.14 -5.54
C GLU A 312 2.30 -11.38 -4.96
N GLU A 313 3.30 -11.03 -5.78
CA GLU A 313 4.43 -10.22 -5.34
C GLU A 313 3.95 -8.83 -4.91
N ARG A 314 3.15 -8.18 -5.76
CA ARG A 314 2.61 -6.84 -5.52
C ARG A 314 1.80 -6.77 -4.22
N ILE A 315 0.86 -7.70 -4.03
CA ILE A 315 0.06 -7.85 -2.79
C ILE A 315 0.98 -8.02 -1.58
N ASN A 316 1.99 -8.88 -1.67
CA ASN A 316 2.89 -9.16 -0.55
C ASN A 316 3.72 -7.92 -0.17
N TRP A 317 4.18 -7.14 -1.14
CA TRP A 317 4.91 -5.90 -0.88
C TRP A 317 4.01 -4.80 -0.31
N PHE A 318 2.79 -4.66 -0.81
CA PHE A 318 1.79 -3.77 -0.19
C PHE A 318 1.54 -4.15 1.27
N LEU A 319 1.27 -5.42 1.57
CA LEU A 319 1.03 -5.89 2.94
C LEU A 319 2.26 -5.78 3.84
N ARG A 320 3.47 -5.88 3.28
CA ARG A 320 4.72 -5.59 4.00
C ARG A 320 4.78 -4.12 4.38
N GLY A 321 4.47 -3.24 3.43
CA GLY A 321 4.35 -1.79 3.64
C GLY A 321 3.32 -1.42 4.70
N PHE A 322 2.15 -2.06 4.67
CA PHE A 322 1.07 -1.84 5.65
C PHE A 322 1.50 -2.05 7.10
N LYS A 323 2.39 -3.02 7.32
CA LYS A 323 2.99 -3.30 8.63
C LYS A 323 4.23 -2.44 8.91
N ALA A 324 4.85 -1.92 7.86
CA ALA A 324 6.08 -1.17 7.96
C ALA A 324 5.82 0.19 8.60
N THR A 325 6.81 0.59 9.36
CA THR A 325 6.85 1.87 10.05
C THR A 325 8.08 2.66 9.62
N ASP A 326 9.04 1.98 8.98
CA ASP A 326 10.22 2.52 8.30
C ASP A 326 10.15 2.30 6.78
N PHE A 327 10.47 3.32 5.97
CA PHE A 327 10.52 3.14 4.52
C PHE A 327 11.68 2.22 4.08
N ARG A 328 12.70 2.03 4.92
CA ARG A 328 13.78 1.07 4.70
C ARG A 328 13.29 -0.38 4.72
N ASP A 329 12.12 -0.65 5.30
CA ASP A 329 11.49 -1.97 5.24
C ASP A 329 10.98 -2.29 3.82
N CYS A 330 10.81 -1.27 2.97
CA CYS A 330 10.48 -1.38 1.55
C CYS A 330 11.71 -1.55 0.64
N LYS A 331 12.85 -1.98 1.19
CA LYS A 331 14.04 -2.29 0.40
C LYS A 331 13.84 -3.61 -0.36
N THR A 332 13.77 -3.53 -1.68
CA THR A 332 13.56 -4.65 -2.61
C THR A 332 14.87 -5.25 -3.17
N TYR A 333 16.02 -4.58 -2.96
CA TYR A 333 17.36 -4.93 -3.45
C TYR A 333 18.45 -4.56 -2.45
#